data_AF-A0A8J2YV34-F1
#
_entry.id   AF-A0A8J2YV34-F1
#
_cell.length_a   1.000
_cell.length_b   1.000
_cell.length_c   1.000
_cell.angle_alpha   90.00
_cell.angle_beta   90.00
_cell.angle_gamma   90.00
#
_symmetry.space_group_name_H-M   'P 1'
#
loop_
_entity.id
_entity.type
_entity.pdbx_description
1 polymer ?
#
loop_
_entity_poly.entity_id
_entity_poly.type
_entity_poly.pdbx_seq_one_letter_code
_entity_poly.pdbx_strand_id
1 'polypeptide(L)'
;MTAVTGRLLLLPFGRVASMALLLCLGTAAYGAGDPSPAGSAPTTAPLTDTKAFWGTPQAAGGTCCQTLGEVRGNIDRIDRQIVALIAERGSYVREAARFKANPAAVEDKTRVEQIITRLRGLAVEDKAPPDVVEATYRALIAAYTEEEKKISAAGAKP
;
A
#
# COMPACT_ATOMS: atom_id res chain seq x y z
N MET A 1 23.69 -47.12 -38.74
CA MET A 1 24.51 -45.94 -39.09
C MET A 1 23.58 -44.75 -38.95
N THR A 2 23.61 -43.89 -37.94
CA THR A 2 24.70 -43.26 -37.19
C THR A 2 24.24 -42.95 -35.76
N ALA A 3 25.19 -43.03 -34.81
CA ALA A 3 25.03 -42.65 -33.42
C ALA A 3 25.10 -41.12 -33.26
N VAL A 4 24.31 -40.54 -32.34
CA VAL A 4 24.61 -39.23 -31.75
C VAL A 4 24.67 -39.40 -30.24
N THR A 5 25.91 -39.38 -29.80
CA THR A 5 26.47 -39.45 -28.45
C THR A 5 26.08 -38.22 -27.65
N GLY A 6 25.85 -38.40 -26.35
CA GLY A 6 25.28 -37.38 -25.47
C GLY A 6 26.23 -36.27 -25.00
N ARG A 7 25.71 -35.42 -24.12
CA ARG A 7 26.52 -34.73 -23.12
C ARG A 7 25.65 -34.30 -21.94
N LEU A 8 25.75 -35.10 -20.88
CA LEU A 8 25.35 -34.76 -19.52
C LEU A 8 26.31 -33.67 -19.03
N LEU A 9 25.81 -32.46 -18.77
CA LEU A 9 26.55 -31.41 -18.07
C LEU A 9 25.96 -31.25 -16.68
N LEU A 10 26.55 -32.01 -15.74
CA LEU A 10 26.57 -31.66 -14.33
C LEU A 10 27.23 -30.27 -14.20
N LEU A 11 26.58 -29.37 -13.47
CA LEU A 11 27.27 -28.24 -12.84
C LEU A 11 27.39 -28.51 -11.34
N PRO A 12 28.56 -28.23 -10.72
CA PRO A 12 28.95 -28.72 -9.41
C PRO A 12 28.44 -27.88 -8.23
N PHE A 13 28.20 -28.58 -7.13
CA PHE A 13 28.15 -28.07 -5.76
C PHE A 13 29.43 -27.31 -5.35
N GLY A 14 29.26 -26.27 -4.53
CA GLY A 14 30.33 -25.59 -3.77
C GLY A 14 30.26 -24.06 -3.95
N ARG A 15 30.22 -23.21 -2.94
CA ARG A 15 30.79 -23.30 -1.59
C ARG A 15 30.01 -22.44 -0.60
N VAL A 16 29.96 -22.96 0.61
CA VAL A 16 29.59 -22.30 1.87
C VAL A 16 30.62 -21.21 2.16
N ALA A 17 30.17 -19.99 2.46
CA ALA A 17 31.00 -18.98 3.13
C ALA A 17 30.19 -18.40 4.29
N SER A 18 30.40 -19.05 5.44
CA SER A 18 30.08 -18.54 6.77
C SER A 18 30.91 -17.28 7.01
N MET A 19 30.26 -16.15 7.31
CA MET A 19 30.96 -14.97 7.80
C MET A 19 30.40 -14.63 9.18
N ALA A 20 31.18 -15.02 10.18
CA ALA A 20 30.95 -14.81 11.60
C ALA A 20 31.08 -13.32 11.96
N LEU A 21 30.09 -12.85 12.72
CA LEU A 21 30.23 -12.27 14.06
C LEU A 21 31.45 -11.37 14.34
N LEU A 22 31.20 -10.06 14.52
CA LEU A 22 31.76 -9.12 15.52
C LEU A 22 31.41 -7.69 15.03
N LEU A 23 30.78 -6.76 15.76
CA LEU A 23 31.17 -6.20 17.05
C LEU A 23 30.02 -5.38 17.68
N CYS A 24 30.03 -5.39 19.02
CA CYS A 24 29.83 -4.25 19.93
C CYS A 24 28.50 -3.47 19.96
N LEU A 25 27.75 -3.76 21.03
CA LEU A 25 27.45 -2.85 22.14
C LEU A 25 27.11 -1.39 21.77
N GLY A 26 25.81 -1.10 21.77
CA GLY A 26 25.27 0.25 21.93
C GLY A 26 24.09 0.22 22.89
N THR A 27 24.37 0.26 24.19
CA THR A 27 23.40 0.67 25.21
C THR A 27 23.21 2.18 25.11
N ALA A 28 22.01 2.64 24.77
CA ALA A 28 21.60 4.00 25.03
C ALA A 28 20.08 4.06 25.23
N ALA A 29 19.71 4.24 26.49
CA ALA A 29 18.56 4.99 26.99
C ALA A 29 17.20 4.75 26.28
N TYR A 30 16.43 3.86 26.89
CA TYR A 30 14.97 3.91 26.88
C TYR A 30 14.54 5.24 27.54
N GLY A 31 14.34 6.26 26.71
CA GLY A 31 13.78 7.54 27.12
C GLY A 31 12.27 7.39 27.31
N ALA A 32 11.82 7.51 28.56
CA ALA A 32 10.43 7.81 28.87
C ALA A 32 10.03 9.12 28.19
N GLY A 33 9.03 9.06 27.32
CA GLY A 33 8.46 10.19 26.58
C GLY A 33 6.98 9.91 26.30
N ASP A 34 6.18 10.22 27.32
CA ASP A 34 4.76 10.57 27.37
C ASP A 34 3.69 9.74 26.62
N PRO A 35 2.58 9.35 27.30
CA PRO A 35 1.37 8.90 26.63
C PRO A 35 0.76 10.08 25.86
N SER A 36 0.94 10.08 24.54
CA SER A 36 0.22 10.98 23.64
C SER A 36 -1.30 10.75 23.80
N PRO A 37 -2.09 11.76 24.18
CA PRO A 37 -3.52 11.55 24.39
C PRO A 37 -4.19 11.28 23.05
N ALA A 38 -4.98 10.22 23.02
CA ALA A 38 -5.99 10.01 22.01
C ALA A 38 -6.88 11.25 21.88
N GLY A 39 -7.10 11.71 20.64
CA GLY A 39 -8.17 12.65 20.31
C GLY A 39 -7.73 14.06 19.92
N SER A 40 -6.87 14.20 18.90
CA SER A 40 -6.95 15.40 18.06
C SER A 40 -8.02 15.15 16.99
N ALA A 41 -9.18 15.79 17.17
CA ALA A 41 -10.16 15.97 16.11
C ALA A 41 -9.45 16.49 14.84
N PRO A 42 -9.93 16.16 13.63
CA PRO A 42 -9.37 16.74 12.43
C PRO A 42 -9.48 18.26 12.52
N THR A 43 -8.34 18.94 12.62
CA THR A 43 -8.25 20.38 12.46
C THR A 43 -8.63 20.70 11.01
N THR A 44 -9.92 20.85 10.75
CA THR A 44 -10.38 21.46 9.51
C THR A 44 -9.96 22.93 9.57
N ALA A 45 -8.81 23.23 8.97
CA ALA A 45 -8.41 24.60 8.70
C ALA A 45 -9.60 25.34 8.02
N PRO A 46 -9.84 26.62 8.31
CA PRO A 46 -10.97 27.34 7.75
C PRO A 46 -10.99 27.22 6.23
N LEU A 47 -12.12 26.78 5.69
CA LEU A 47 -12.37 26.74 4.24
C LEU A 47 -12.33 28.18 3.72
N THR A 48 -11.19 28.59 3.15
CA THR A 48 -10.96 29.97 2.68
C THR A 48 -11.80 30.29 1.45
N ASP A 49 -12.50 31.44 1.44
CA ASP A 49 -13.34 31.94 0.34
C ASP A 49 -12.52 32.57 -0.82
N THR A 50 -11.43 31.91 -1.22
CA THR A 50 -10.58 32.39 -2.31
C THR A 50 -11.17 31.94 -3.65
N LYS A 51 -11.48 32.89 -4.54
CA LYS A 51 -11.94 32.56 -5.91
C LYS A 51 -10.84 31.87 -6.73
N ALA A 52 -11.26 31.09 -7.73
CA ALA A 52 -10.34 30.45 -8.66
C ALA A 52 -9.43 31.49 -9.35
N PHE A 53 -8.12 31.21 -9.37
CA PHE A 53 -7.11 32.10 -9.96
C PHE A 53 -7.05 31.99 -11.49
N TRP A 54 -7.52 30.87 -12.07
CA TRP A 54 -7.53 30.60 -13.52
C TRP A 54 -8.57 29.54 -13.88
N GLY A 55 -9.00 29.53 -15.15
CA GLY A 55 -9.93 28.54 -15.70
C GLY A 55 -11.39 28.67 -15.22
N THR A 56 -12.25 27.76 -15.69
CA THR A 56 -13.61 27.58 -15.15
C THR A 56 -13.65 26.39 -14.21
N PRO A 57 -14.54 26.36 -13.19
CA PRO A 57 -14.68 25.19 -12.33
C PRO A 57 -15.13 23.96 -13.14
N GLN A 58 -14.37 22.85 -13.05
CA GLN A 58 -14.60 21.63 -13.84
C GLN A 58 -14.64 20.34 -12.98
N ALA A 59 -14.84 20.45 -11.66
CA ALA A 59 -14.84 19.28 -10.79
C ALA A 59 -15.98 18.29 -11.13
N ALA A 60 -15.63 17.01 -11.13
CA ALA A 60 -16.37 15.84 -11.61
C ALA A 60 -17.91 15.97 -11.62
N GLY A 61 -18.51 15.79 -12.81
CA GLY A 61 -19.98 15.70 -12.97
C GLY A 61 -20.74 17.02 -13.01
N GLY A 62 -20.05 18.17 -13.03
CA GLY A 62 -20.68 19.49 -13.19
C GLY A 62 -20.88 20.27 -11.89
N THR A 63 -20.25 19.85 -10.78
CA THR A 63 -20.30 20.62 -9.53
C THR A 63 -19.26 21.74 -9.60
N CYS A 64 -19.68 22.91 -10.05
CA CYS A 64 -18.82 24.10 -10.07
C CYS A 64 -18.54 24.58 -8.65
N CYS A 65 -17.30 24.42 -8.18
CA CYS A 65 -16.83 25.09 -6.96
C CYS A 65 -16.45 26.53 -7.31
N GLN A 66 -17.00 27.52 -6.62
CA GLN A 66 -16.71 28.95 -6.81
C GLN A 66 -15.50 29.41 -5.99
N THR A 67 -15.15 28.65 -4.94
CA THR A 67 -14.17 29.04 -3.93
C THR A 67 -13.24 27.87 -3.61
N LEU A 68 -12.03 28.17 -3.14
CA LEU A 68 -11.06 27.18 -2.68
C LEU A 68 -11.61 26.39 -1.48
N GLY A 69 -12.43 27.02 -0.65
CA GLY A 69 -13.13 26.40 0.46
C GLY A 69 -14.10 25.30 -0.02
N GLU A 70 -14.86 25.55 -1.08
CA GLU A 70 -15.76 24.54 -1.65
C GLU A 70 -14.99 23.36 -2.26
N VAL A 71 -13.86 23.63 -2.93
CA VAL A 71 -12.98 22.57 -3.47
C VAL A 71 -12.47 21.69 -2.33
N ARG A 72 -11.92 22.30 -1.27
CA ARG A 72 -11.40 21.58 -0.10
C ARG A 72 -12.48 20.78 0.61
N GLY A 73 -13.67 21.36 0.81
CA GLY A 73 -14.80 20.64 1.42
C GLY A 73 -15.23 19.41 0.60
N ASN A 74 -15.16 19.49 -0.73
CA ASN A 74 -15.41 18.33 -1.60
C ASN A 74 -14.31 17.28 -1.52
N ILE A 75 -13.04 17.69 -1.46
CA ILE A 75 -11.90 16.78 -1.24
C ILE A 75 -12.05 16.08 0.11
N ASP A 76 -12.30 16.82 1.20
CA ASP A 76 -12.51 16.26 2.54
C ASP A 76 -13.65 15.23 2.56
N ARG A 77 -14.73 15.49 1.80
CA ARG A 77 -15.84 14.53 1.65
C ARG A 77 -15.39 13.25 0.95
N ILE A 78 -14.62 13.36 -0.13
CA ILE A 78 -14.08 12.22 -0.88
C ILE A 78 -13.08 11.45 -0.02
N ASP A 79 -12.20 12.13 0.70
CA ASP A 79 -11.21 11.50 1.58
C ASP A 79 -11.87 10.67 2.69
N ARG A 80 -12.97 11.17 3.27
CA ARG A 80 -13.78 10.37 4.21
C ARG A 80 -14.30 9.08 3.58
N GLN A 81 -14.75 9.13 2.32
CA GLN A 81 -15.22 7.95 1.59
C GLN A 81 -14.06 6.99 1.29
N ILE A 82 -12.91 7.51 0.86
CA ILE A 82 -11.71 6.71 0.59
C ILE A 82 -11.25 5.99 1.85
N VAL A 83 -11.17 6.67 3.00
CA VAL A 83 -10.77 6.05 4.28
C VAL A 83 -11.72 4.93 4.69
N ALA A 84 -13.03 5.14 4.55
CA ALA A 84 -14.03 4.11 4.83
C ALA A 84 -13.84 2.87 3.92
N LEU A 85 -13.64 3.07 2.62
CA LEU A 85 -13.40 1.99 1.66
C LEU A 85 -12.07 1.27 1.91
N ILE A 86 -11.02 1.99 2.33
CA ILE A 86 -9.76 1.38 2.73
C ILE A 86 -9.99 0.48 3.94
N ALA A 87 -10.72 0.93 4.96
CA ALA A 87 -11.00 0.14 6.15
C ALA A 87 -11.77 -1.15 5.82
N GLU A 88 -12.79 -1.07 4.97
CA GLU A 88 -13.56 -2.22 4.47
C GLU A 88 -12.67 -3.19 3.67
N ARG A 89 -11.86 -2.67 2.74
CA ARG A 89 -10.87 -3.49 2.03
C ARG A 89 -9.95 -4.21 3.02
N GLY A 90 -9.53 -3.52 4.07
CA GLY A 90 -8.66 -4.06 5.11
C GLY A 90 -9.29 -5.21 5.89
N SER A 91 -10.60 -5.21 6.15
CA SER A 91 -11.26 -6.37 6.77
C SER A 91 -11.21 -7.61 5.88
N TYR A 92 -11.37 -7.46 4.56
CA TYR A 92 -11.23 -8.58 3.64
C TYR A 92 -9.79 -9.08 3.50
N VAL A 93 -8.79 -8.20 3.61
CA VAL A 93 -7.38 -8.63 3.66
C VAL A 93 -7.10 -9.49 4.90
N ARG A 94 -7.61 -9.07 6.07
CA ARG A 94 -7.50 -9.86 7.30
C ARG A 94 -8.24 -11.19 7.21
N GLU A 95 -9.44 -11.20 6.63
CA GLU A 95 -10.20 -12.43 6.39
C GLU A 95 -9.45 -13.37 5.44
N ALA A 96 -8.85 -12.84 4.36
CA ALA A 96 -8.04 -13.62 3.43
C ALA A 96 -6.83 -14.29 4.11
N ALA A 97 -6.26 -13.67 5.14
CA ALA A 97 -5.15 -14.25 5.90
C ALA A 97 -5.53 -15.59 6.57
N ARG A 98 -6.81 -15.81 6.91
CA ARG A 98 -7.30 -17.08 7.49
C ARG A 98 -7.16 -18.27 6.52
N PHE A 99 -7.11 -18.00 5.22
CA PHE A 99 -6.97 -19.02 4.17
C PHE A 99 -5.51 -19.31 3.80
N LYS A 100 -4.54 -18.55 4.34
CA LYS A 100 -3.12 -18.75 4.07
C LYS A 100 -2.56 -19.83 5.00
N ALA A 101 -2.18 -20.97 4.42
CA ALA A 101 -1.54 -22.06 5.18
C ALA A 101 -0.15 -21.68 5.73
N ASN A 102 0.56 -20.78 5.04
CA ASN A 102 1.84 -20.25 5.48
C ASN A 102 1.87 -18.72 5.31
N PRO A 103 1.82 -17.93 6.40
CA PRO A 103 1.93 -16.47 6.35
C PRO A 103 3.26 -15.97 5.76
N ALA A 104 4.31 -16.80 5.84
CA ALA A 104 5.63 -16.53 5.28
C ALA A 104 5.79 -17.05 3.84
N ALA A 105 4.75 -17.61 3.21
CA ALA A 105 4.75 -17.89 1.78
C ALA A 105 4.66 -16.56 1.02
N VAL A 106 5.83 -15.94 0.90
CA VAL A 106 6.09 -14.80 0.03
C VAL A 106 5.90 -15.29 -1.40
N GLU A 107 4.75 -14.99 -1.99
CA GLU A 107 4.61 -14.36 -3.31
C GLU A 107 3.20 -14.59 -3.86
N ASP A 108 2.47 -13.50 -4.00
CA ASP A 108 1.41 -13.42 -5.00
C ASP A 108 1.69 -12.24 -5.94
N LYS A 109 2.93 -12.17 -6.43
CA LYS A 109 3.35 -11.18 -7.44
C LYS A 109 2.42 -11.25 -8.65
N THR A 110 2.04 -12.47 -9.05
CA THR A 110 1.07 -12.73 -10.10
C THR A 110 -0.27 -12.04 -9.82
N ARG A 111 -0.85 -12.17 -8.62
CA ARG A 111 -2.08 -11.48 -8.26
C ARG A 111 -1.93 -9.98 -8.16
N VAL A 112 -0.79 -9.48 -7.68
CA VAL A 112 -0.54 -8.03 -7.66
C VAL A 112 -0.62 -7.47 -9.07
N GLU A 113 0.05 -8.08 -10.04
CA GLU A 113 0.01 -7.61 -11.43
C GLU A 113 -1.39 -7.77 -12.06
N GLN A 114 -2.14 -8.83 -11.73
CA GLN A 114 -3.55 -8.96 -12.13
C GLN A 114 -4.43 -7.83 -11.57
N ILE A 115 -4.24 -7.49 -10.28
CA ILE A 115 -4.96 -6.41 -9.62
C ILE A 115 -4.63 -5.08 -10.29
N ILE A 116 -3.35 -4.79 -10.53
CA ILE A 116 -2.90 -3.55 -11.17
C ILE A 116 -3.45 -3.44 -12.59
N THR A 117 -3.36 -4.51 -13.40
CA THR A 117 -3.90 -4.52 -14.77
C THR A 117 -5.39 -4.18 -14.78
N ARG A 118 -6.17 -4.82 -13.90
CA ARG A 118 -7.61 -4.55 -13.76
C ARG A 118 -7.89 -3.09 -13.36
N LEU A 119 -7.14 -2.56 -12.39
CA LEU A 119 -7.34 -1.20 -11.89
C LEU A 119 -6.94 -0.13 -12.89
N ARG A 120 -5.92 -0.37 -13.71
CA ARG A 120 -5.60 0.50 -14.85
C ARG A 120 -6.76 0.56 -15.85
N GLY A 121 -7.43 -0.57 -16.10
CA GLY A 121 -8.66 -0.60 -16.90
C GLY A 121 -9.78 0.25 -16.32
N LEU A 122 -10.09 0.06 -15.03
CA LEU A 122 -11.08 0.86 -14.30
C LEU A 122 -10.74 2.36 -14.30
N ALA A 123 -9.46 2.72 -14.16
CA ALA A 123 -9.04 4.11 -14.22
C ALA A 123 -9.40 4.77 -15.56
N VAL A 124 -9.23 4.06 -16.67
CA VAL A 124 -9.60 4.56 -18.00
C VAL A 124 -11.12 4.74 -18.10
N GLU A 125 -11.90 3.77 -17.63
CA GLU A 125 -13.37 3.81 -17.63
C GLU A 125 -13.89 5.01 -16.82
N ASP A 126 -13.30 5.26 -15.65
CA ASP A 126 -13.68 6.33 -14.73
C ASP A 126 -13.00 7.68 -15.04
N LYS A 127 -12.25 7.78 -16.15
CA LYS A 127 -11.50 8.98 -16.56
C LYS A 127 -10.48 9.46 -15.51
N ALA A 128 -9.97 8.54 -14.70
CA ALA A 128 -8.87 8.76 -13.78
C ALA A 128 -7.51 8.51 -14.47
N PRO A 129 -6.44 9.23 -14.09
CA PRO A 129 -5.10 8.99 -14.62
C PRO A 129 -4.57 7.61 -14.18
N PRO A 130 -4.33 6.66 -15.11
CA PRO A 130 -4.00 5.27 -14.74
C PRO A 130 -2.73 5.13 -13.90
N ASP A 131 -1.72 5.96 -14.15
CA ASP A 131 -0.44 5.88 -13.43
C ASP A 131 -0.57 6.33 -11.97
N VAL A 132 -1.47 7.27 -11.68
CA VAL A 132 -1.79 7.69 -10.30
C VAL A 132 -2.51 6.55 -9.57
N VAL A 133 -3.47 5.90 -10.23
CA VAL A 133 -4.22 4.77 -9.66
C VAL A 133 -3.27 3.61 -9.35
N GLU A 134 -2.39 3.25 -10.29
CA GLU A 134 -1.39 2.20 -10.09
C GLU A 134 -0.47 2.51 -8.90
N ALA A 135 0.14 3.69 -8.87
CA ALA A 135 1.07 4.07 -7.79
C ALA A 135 0.38 3.99 -6.42
N THR A 136 -0.87 4.47 -6.33
CA THR A 136 -1.68 4.43 -5.12
C THR A 136 -1.92 2.99 -4.66
N TYR A 137 -2.33 2.10 -5.57
CA TYR A 137 -2.63 0.72 -5.21
C TYR A 137 -1.40 -0.12 -4.90
N ARG A 138 -0.25 0.13 -5.55
CA ARG A 138 1.02 -0.53 -5.19
C ARG A 138 1.42 -0.17 -3.76
N ALA A 139 1.33 1.11 -3.38
CA ALA A 139 1.58 1.56 -2.02
C ALA A 139 0.59 0.94 -1.01
N LEU A 140 -0.71 0.92 -1.35
CA LEU A 140 -1.74 0.34 -0.51
C LEU A 140 -1.52 -1.16 -0.26
N ILE A 141 -1.18 -1.93 -1.30
CA ILE A 141 -0.89 -3.36 -1.20
C ILE A 141 0.34 -3.57 -0.31
N ALA A 142 1.43 -2.83 -0.54
CA ALA A 142 2.64 -2.92 0.27
C ALA A 142 2.35 -2.65 1.76
N ALA A 143 1.56 -1.61 2.07
CA ALA A 143 1.19 -1.28 3.45
C ALA A 143 0.43 -2.43 4.14
N TYR A 144 -0.52 -3.08 3.44
CA TYR A 144 -1.24 -4.23 3.99
C TYR A 144 -0.35 -5.45 4.21
N THR A 145 0.61 -5.70 3.31
CA THR A 145 1.59 -6.78 3.48
C THR A 145 2.47 -6.54 4.70
N GLU A 146 2.92 -5.30 4.93
CA GLU A 146 3.70 -4.99 6.14
C GLU A 146 2.87 -5.12 7.42
N GLU A 147 1.59 -4.74 7.40
CA GLU A 147 0.71 -4.89 8.55
C GLU A 147 0.46 -6.37 8.91
N GLU A 148 0.26 -7.23 7.90
CA GLU A 148 0.10 -8.68 8.09
C GLU A 148 1.36 -9.32 8.72
N LYS A 149 2.55 -8.87 8.31
CA LYS A 149 3.81 -9.34 8.90
C LYS A 149 3.91 -8.99 10.38
N LYS A 150 3.50 -7.78 10.79
CA LYS A 150 3.50 -7.37 12.21
C LYS A 150 2.57 -8.23 13.05
N ILE A 151 1.35 -8.49 12.57
CA ILE A 151 0.36 -9.33 13.26
C ILE A 151 0.91 -10.76 13.43
N SER A 152 1.52 -11.30 12.38
CA SER A 152 2.13 -12.64 12.41
C SER A 152 3.33 -12.72 13.35
N ALA A 153 4.16 -11.68 13.42
CA ALA A 153 5.32 -11.59 14.31
C ALA A 153 4.93 -11.43 15.79
N ALA A 154 3.79 -10.81 16.08
CA ALA A 154 3.28 -10.63 17.43
C ALA A 154 2.68 -11.92 18.04
N GLY A 155 2.65 -13.04 17.31
CA GLY A 155 2.06 -14.31 17.76
C GLY A 155 0.54 -14.26 17.94
N ALA A 156 -0.10 -13.15 17.56
CA ALA A 156 -1.53 -12.98 17.62
C ALA A 156 -2.16 -13.72 16.42
N LYS A 157 -2.56 -14.97 16.67
CA LYS A 157 -3.54 -15.61 15.81
C LYS A 157 -4.86 -14.85 16.01
N PRO A 158 -5.51 -14.33 14.95
CA PRO A 158 -6.79 -13.64 15.09
C PRO A 158 -7.88 -14.57 15.64
#